data_AF-A0A949V6P5-F1
#
_entry.id   AF-A0A949V6P5-F1
#
_cell.length_a   1.000
_cell.length_b   1.000
_cell.length_c   1.000
_cell.angle_alpha   90.00
_cell.angle_beta   90.00
_cell.angle_gamma   90.00
#
_symmetry.space_group_name_H-M   'P 1'
#
loop_
_entity.id
_entity.type
_entity.pdbx_description
1 polymer ?
#
loop_
_entity_poly.entity_id
_entity_poly.type
_entity_poly.pdbx_seq_one_letter_code
_entity_poly.pdbx_strand_id
1 'polypeptide(L)'
;MKNQEEQLVVRWRFDAGRGSLVWQMMFTDTGDLIGQKRCATSRQSLFFGVEPLTGKVFCDDYLLMDQVQQSIPAGESWFTGIETTRGGLGYCYACQKYSPEHQGLWAVDFRRGRVVWSRTDIGFIANLGDEFLVYKTSLFGGFPERHFLFVDPLSGTEISKAALDSAQVHAIREAVVPEEVRQRITLPGFVMDGIAQERLDLERCEVPERSRSESLVYGDLMVVAVHEQSVSTGLWRSSLGVWRMDRLVYDDRMEEGVDKPCLNNFLIQSNHLYYVREREELVCVALS
;
A
#
# COMPACT_ATOMS: atom_id res chain seq x y z
N MET A 1 -41.87 7.18 -13.52
CA MET A 1 -40.50 6.93 -13.98
C MET A 1 -39.75 6.26 -12.83
N LYS A 2 -39.46 4.96 -12.92
CA LYS A 2 -38.56 4.31 -11.97
C LYS A 2 -37.17 4.89 -12.26
N ASN A 3 -36.56 5.59 -11.31
CA ASN A 3 -35.13 5.88 -11.38
C ASN A 3 -34.45 4.52 -11.57
N GLN A 4 -33.80 4.31 -12.72
CA GLN A 4 -32.80 3.28 -12.85
C GLN A 4 -31.67 3.70 -11.93
N GLU A 5 -31.80 3.39 -10.64
CA GLU A 5 -30.76 3.62 -9.66
C GLU A 5 -29.52 2.84 -10.09
N GLU A 6 -28.47 3.61 -10.35
CA GLU A 6 -27.27 3.24 -11.10
C GLU A 6 -26.45 2.17 -10.38
N GLN A 7 -26.14 1.09 -11.09
CA GLN A 7 -25.07 0.16 -10.76
C GLN A 7 -23.73 0.92 -10.76
N LEU A 8 -22.84 0.60 -9.82
CA LEU A 8 -21.50 1.20 -9.82
C LEU A 8 -20.71 0.69 -11.03
N VAL A 9 -19.82 1.52 -11.55
CA VAL A 9 -19.09 1.23 -12.79
C VAL A 9 -17.59 1.14 -12.49
N VAL A 10 -16.98 0.08 -13.01
CA VAL A 10 -15.52 -0.05 -13.07
C VAL A 10 -14.97 1.08 -13.95
N ARG A 11 -14.15 1.95 -13.38
CA ARG A 11 -13.52 3.07 -14.09
C ARG A 11 -12.36 2.58 -14.95
N TRP A 12 -11.51 1.74 -14.36
CA TRP A 12 -10.35 1.19 -15.04
C TRP A 12 -9.82 -0.04 -14.31
N ARG A 13 -8.93 -0.75 -15.00
CA ARG A 13 -8.18 -1.89 -14.49
C ARG A 13 -6.71 -1.72 -14.90
N PHE A 14 -5.81 -2.10 -14.00
CA PHE A 14 -4.39 -2.18 -14.26
C PHE A 14 -3.94 -3.62 -14.04
N ASP A 15 -3.46 -4.26 -15.11
CA ASP A 15 -2.88 -5.61 -15.08
C ASP A 15 -1.38 -5.48 -14.77
N ALA A 16 -0.95 -6.02 -13.62
CA ALA A 16 0.45 -6.01 -13.20
C ALA A 16 1.32 -6.98 -14.03
N GLY A 17 0.70 -7.81 -14.86
CA GLY A 17 1.32 -8.83 -15.68
C GLY A 17 1.27 -10.20 -15.01
N ARG A 18 1.08 -11.24 -15.82
CA ARG A 18 0.97 -12.62 -15.37
C ARG A 18 2.13 -13.04 -14.48
N GLY A 19 1.84 -13.57 -13.29
CA GLY A 19 2.82 -13.99 -12.28
C GLY A 19 3.43 -12.84 -11.47
N SER A 20 2.94 -11.62 -11.64
CA SER A 20 3.38 -10.44 -10.89
C SER A 20 2.30 -10.02 -9.90
N LEU A 21 2.62 -10.13 -8.62
CA LEU A 21 1.68 -9.84 -7.54
C LEU A 21 1.70 -8.35 -7.22
N VAL A 22 0.56 -7.66 -7.26
CA VAL A 22 0.41 -6.33 -6.66
C VAL A 22 0.65 -6.48 -5.16
N TRP A 23 1.75 -5.90 -4.67
CA TRP A 23 2.25 -6.13 -3.32
C TRP A 23 1.94 -4.98 -2.37
N GLN A 24 2.09 -3.75 -2.85
CA GLN A 24 1.90 -2.54 -2.06
C GLN A 24 1.46 -1.42 -2.98
N MET A 25 0.65 -0.50 -2.49
CA MET A 25 0.29 0.73 -3.18
C MET A 25 0.26 1.89 -2.19
N MET A 26 0.57 3.09 -2.67
CA MET A 26 0.50 4.35 -1.93
C MET A 26 0.05 5.46 -2.86
N PHE A 27 -0.53 6.52 -2.27
CA PHE A 27 -0.87 7.74 -2.97
C PHE A 27 0.14 8.84 -2.66
N THR A 28 0.56 9.58 -3.67
CA THR A 28 1.37 10.78 -3.50
C THR A 28 0.50 11.96 -3.07
N ASP A 29 1.11 13.01 -2.54
CA ASP A 29 0.40 14.24 -2.18
C ASP A 29 -0.17 14.95 -3.44
N THR A 30 0.41 14.67 -4.62
CA THR A 30 -0.10 15.13 -5.93
C THR A 30 -1.29 14.32 -6.44
N GLY A 31 -1.68 13.24 -5.74
CA GLY A 31 -2.81 12.39 -6.08
C GLY A 31 -2.49 11.28 -7.08
N ASP A 32 -1.22 10.95 -7.30
CA ASP A 32 -0.81 9.81 -8.12
C ASP A 32 -0.84 8.53 -7.29
N LEU A 33 -1.24 7.41 -7.90
CA LEU A 33 -1.07 6.09 -7.29
C LEU A 33 0.27 5.53 -7.76
N ILE A 34 1.10 5.14 -6.80
CA ILE A 34 2.32 4.37 -7.04
C ILE A 34 2.16 3.00 -6.39
N GLY A 35 2.78 1.99 -6.98
CA GLY A 35 2.71 0.65 -6.42
C GLY A 35 3.94 -0.17 -6.70
N GLN A 36 4.02 -1.27 -5.97
CA GLN A 36 5.04 -2.29 -6.09
C GLN A 36 4.37 -3.57 -6.57
N LYS A 37 4.99 -4.21 -7.54
CA LYS A 37 4.68 -5.59 -7.92
C LYS A 37 5.86 -6.52 -7.68
N ARG A 38 5.57 -7.74 -7.25
CA ARG A 38 6.57 -8.78 -6.99
C ARG A 38 6.42 -9.91 -8.01
N CYS A 39 7.46 -10.10 -8.80
CA CYS A 39 7.54 -11.16 -9.79
C CYS A 39 8.16 -12.40 -9.15
N ALA A 40 7.34 -13.42 -8.83
CA ALA A 40 7.81 -14.60 -8.12
C ALA A 40 8.85 -15.41 -8.93
N THR A 41 8.66 -15.50 -10.25
CA THR A 41 9.53 -16.28 -11.14
C THR A 41 10.92 -15.67 -11.29
N SER A 42 11.03 -14.35 -11.48
CA SER A 42 12.31 -13.66 -11.58
C SER A 42 12.89 -13.25 -10.22
N ARG A 43 12.10 -13.39 -9.14
CA ARG A 43 12.40 -12.85 -7.81
C ARG A 43 12.77 -11.39 -7.90
N GLN A 44 11.97 -10.58 -8.59
CA GLN A 44 12.21 -9.15 -8.71
C GLN A 44 11.07 -8.36 -8.10
N SER A 45 11.42 -7.18 -7.58
CA SER A 45 10.47 -6.16 -7.21
C SER A 45 10.54 -5.06 -8.26
N LEU A 46 9.40 -4.76 -8.85
CA LEU A 46 9.22 -3.71 -9.85
C LEU A 46 8.18 -2.73 -9.33
N PHE A 47 8.24 -1.50 -9.81
CA PHE A 47 7.34 -0.44 -9.39
C PHE A 47 6.54 0.08 -10.58
N PHE A 48 5.34 0.59 -10.29
CA PHE A 48 4.43 1.13 -11.28
C PHE A 48 3.77 2.42 -10.77
N GLY A 49 3.19 3.18 -11.69
CA GLY A 49 2.51 4.43 -11.42
C GLY A 49 1.31 4.61 -12.33
N VAL A 50 0.15 4.89 -11.73
CA VAL A 50 -1.15 5.03 -12.39
C VAL A 50 -1.79 6.35 -11.97
N GLU A 51 -2.34 7.07 -12.94
CA GLU A 51 -3.17 8.24 -12.67
C GLU A 51 -4.56 7.79 -12.19
N PRO A 52 -4.97 8.06 -10.94
CA PRO A 52 -6.12 7.36 -10.35
C PRO A 52 -7.48 7.70 -10.96
N LEU A 53 -7.61 8.86 -11.60
CA LEU A 53 -8.85 9.28 -12.24
C LEU A 53 -9.10 8.59 -13.59
N THR A 54 -8.04 8.33 -14.34
CA THR A 54 -8.13 7.86 -15.73
C THR A 54 -7.68 6.41 -15.89
N GLY A 55 -6.93 5.87 -14.94
CA GLY A 55 -6.25 4.58 -15.07
C GLY A 55 -5.05 4.62 -16.01
N LYS A 56 -4.63 5.81 -16.45
CA LYS A 56 -3.47 5.96 -17.33
C LYS A 56 -2.21 5.58 -16.58
N VAL A 57 -1.57 4.52 -17.05
CA VAL A 57 -0.24 4.10 -16.60
C VAL A 57 0.79 5.11 -17.14
N PHE A 58 1.54 5.74 -16.24
CA PHE A 58 2.64 6.63 -16.60
C PHE A 58 4.02 6.01 -16.30
N CYS A 59 4.04 4.92 -15.55
CA CYS A 59 5.24 4.15 -15.22
C CYS A 59 4.83 2.70 -14.98
N ASP A 60 5.57 1.75 -15.54
CA ASP A 60 5.42 0.32 -15.26
C ASP A 60 6.77 -0.37 -15.42
N ASP A 61 6.94 -1.50 -14.75
CA ASP A 61 8.19 -2.28 -14.71
C ASP A 61 9.42 -1.46 -14.29
N TYR A 62 9.23 -0.42 -13.47
CA TYR A 62 10.35 0.39 -13.00
C TYR A 62 11.21 -0.41 -12.03
N LEU A 63 12.47 -0.60 -12.41
CA LEU A 63 13.47 -1.19 -11.54
C LEU A 63 14.17 -0.07 -10.75
N LEU A 64 14.20 -0.19 -9.43
CA LEU A 64 14.90 0.78 -8.59
C LEU A 64 16.41 0.68 -8.84
N MET A 65 17.02 1.78 -9.28
CA MET A 65 18.45 1.84 -9.63
C MET A 65 19.23 2.69 -8.62
N ASP A 66 20.47 2.29 -8.31
CA ASP A 66 21.38 3.14 -7.54
C ASP A 66 22.03 4.21 -8.44
N GLN A 67 21.78 5.49 -8.14
CA GLN A 67 22.38 6.60 -8.87
C GLN A 67 23.86 6.81 -8.60
N VAL A 68 24.38 6.36 -7.45
CA VAL A 68 25.81 6.49 -7.16
C VAL A 68 26.62 5.58 -8.07
N GLN A 69 26.04 4.42 -8.43
CA GLN A 69 26.70 3.40 -9.24
C GLN A 69 26.11 3.27 -10.66
N GLN A 70 25.12 4.10 -11.03
CA GLN A 70 24.40 4.31 -12.32
C GLN A 70 24.07 3.10 -13.21
N SER A 71 24.36 1.87 -12.77
CA SER A 71 24.30 0.66 -13.61
C SER A 71 23.89 -0.57 -12.81
N ILE A 72 23.56 -0.42 -11.52
CA ILE A 72 23.25 -1.54 -10.63
C ILE A 72 21.91 -1.28 -9.95
N PRO A 73 21.02 -2.29 -9.90
CA PRO A 73 19.79 -2.21 -9.12
C PRO A 73 20.07 -1.88 -7.65
N ALA A 74 19.22 -1.07 -7.05
CA ALA A 74 19.25 -0.81 -5.63
C ALA A 74 18.80 -2.08 -4.89
N GLY A 75 19.70 -2.70 -4.13
CA GLY A 75 19.44 -3.93 -3.40
C GLY A 75 19.54 -5.20 -4.24
N GLU A 76 19.27 -6.34 -3.59
CA GLU A 76 19.23 -7.64 -4.26
C GLU A 76 17.78 -8.07 -4.48
N SER A 77 17.40 -8.36 -5.73
CA SER A 77 16.19 -9.12 -6.04
C SER A 77 14.90 -8.38 -5.59
N TRP A 78 14.00 -9.06 -4.89
CA TRP A 78 12.70 -8.54 -4.42
C TRP A 78 12.77 -7.85 -3.04
N PHE A 79 13.95 -7.67 -2.46
CA PHE A 79 14.15 -7.05 -1.16
C PHE A 79 14.24 -5.52 -1.27
N THR A 80 13.25 -4.96 -1.96
CA THR A 80 13.01 -3.51 -2.06
C THR A 80 11.53 -3.26 -1.80
N GLY A 81 11.18 -2.03 -1.44
CA GLY A 81 9.80 -1.66 -1.17
C GLY A 81 9.57 -0.17 -1.19
N ILE A 82 8.32 0.23 -0.99
CA ILE A 82 7.91 1.64 -0.82
C ILE A 82 7.75 1.89 0.68
N GLU A 83 8.38 2.94 1.16
CA GLU A 83 8.34 3.32 2.57
C GLU A 83 7.27 4.37 2.84
N THR A 84 7.26 5.44 2.04
CA THR A 84 6.33 6.58 2.20
C THR A 84 6.26 7.41 0.91
N THR A 85 5.47 8.49 0.93
CA THR A 85 5.38 9.48 -0.15
C THR A 85 5.49 10.92 0.40
N ARG A 86 5.94 11.86 -0.44
CA ARG A 86 5.95 13.30 -0.13
C ARG A 86 5.94 14.11 -1.42
N GLY A 87 5.03 15.07 -1.53
CA GLY A 87 4.83 15.81 -2.78
C GLY A 87 4.48 14.84 -3.92
N GLY A 88 5.23 14.91 -5.02
CA GLY A 88 5.12 13.97 -6.15
C GLY A 88 6.13 12.81 -6.12
N LEU A 89 6.81 12.58 -4.99
CA LEU A 89 7.86 11.58 -4.87
C LEU A 89 7.37 10.36 -4.06
N GLY A 90 7.77 9.18 -4.52
CA GLY A 90 7.73 7.95 -3.72
C GLY A 90 9.11 7.66 -3.15
N TYR A 91 9.17 7.19 -1.91
CA TYR A 91 10.42 6.88 -1.24
C TYR A 91 10.56 5.37 -1.13
N CYS A 92 11.56 4.83 -1.80
CA CYS A 92 11.83 3.41 -1.82
C CYS A 92 13.02 3.07 -0.95
N TYR A 93 13.06 1.83 -0.46
CA TYR A 93 14.19 1.28 0.26
C TYR A 93 14.66 -0.02 -0.41
N ALA A 94 15.87 -0.42 -0.05
CA ALA A 94 16.39 -1.77 -0.25
C ALA A 94 16.69 -2.38 1.12
N CYS A 95 16.77 -3.70 1.24
CA CYS A 95 17.30 -4.34 2.44
C CYS A 95 18.78 -4.68 2.26
N GLN A 96 19.49 -4.73 3.38
CA GLN A 96 20.83 -5.30 3.45
C GLN A 96 20.83 -6.78 3.05
N LYS A 97 21.96 -7.23 2.49
CA LYS A 97 22.14 -8.63 2.15
C LYS A 97 22.03 -9.51 3.41
N TYR A 98 21.11 -10.48 3.38
CA TYR A 98 20.82 -11.40 4.50
C TYR A 98 20.26 -10.76 5.77
N SER A 99 19.78 -9.52 5.71
CA SER A 99 19.19 -8.84 6.85
C SER A 99 17.90 -8.13 6.42
N PRO A 100 16.85 -8.11 7.25
CA PRO A 100 15.65 -7.32 6.97
C PRO A 100 15.90 -5.82 7.15
N GLU A 101 17.06 -5.41 7.67
CA GLU A 101 17.38 -4.01 7.92
C GLU A 101 17.46 -3.22 6.61
N HIS A 102 16.89 -2.01 6.61
CA HIS A 102 16.92 -1.13 5.45
C HIS A 102 18.36 -0.72 5.14
N GLN A 103 18.69 -0.76 3.86
CA GLN A 103 19.91 -0.27 3.27
C GLN A 103 19.50 0.87 2.32
N GLY A 104 19.53 2.09 2.83
CA GLY A 104 19.34 3.27 2.02
C GLY A 104 17.88 3.70 1.81
N LEU A 105 17.75 4.92 1.29
CA LEU A 105 16.51 5.56 0.92
C LEU A 105 16.68 6.25 -0.43
N TRP A 106 15.74 6.02 -1.36
CA TRP A 106 15.72 6.58 -2.71
C TRP A 106 14.44 7.38 -2.90
N ALA A 107 14.57 8.67 -3.20
CA ALA A 107 13.45 9.49 -3.61
C ALA A 107 13.24 9.34 -5.11
N VAL A 108 12.09 8.84 -5.53
CA VAL A 108 11.79 8.51 -6.93
C VAL A 108 10.65 9.39 -7.45
N ASP A 109 10.90 10.06 -8.57
CA ASP A 109 9.88 10.69 -9.39
C ASP A 109 9.42 9.66 -10.44
N PHE A 110 8.33 8.94 -10.13
CA PHE A 110 7.80 7.90 -11.00
C PHE A 110 7.25 8.44 -12.32
N ARG A 111 6.72 9.67 -12.35
CA ARG A 111 6.27 10.30 -13.60
C ARG A 111 7.41 10.57 -14.56
N ARG A 112 8.61 10.86 -14.04
CA ARG A 112 9.83 11.04 -14.84
C ARG A 112 10.70 9.79 -14.94
N GLY A 113 10.33 8.70 -14.27
CA GLY A 113 11.09 7.45 -14.23
C GLY A 113 12.52 7.64 -13.73
N ARG A 114 12.74 8.49 -12.72
CA ARG A 114 14.10 8.79 -12.23
C ARG A 114 14.15 8.95 -10.72
N VAL A 115 15.27 8.53 -10.16
CA VAL A 115 15.67 8.90 -8.79
C VAL A 115 16.03 10.40 -8.77
N VAL A 116 15.50 11.13 -7.80
CA VAL A 116 15.79 12.57 -7.58
C VAL A 116 17.02 12.71 -6.70
N TRP A 117 17.10 11.92 -5.65
CA TRP A 117 18.27 11.76 -4.80
C TRP A 117 18.24 10.37 -4.15
N SER A 118 19.40 9.87 -3.75
CA SER A 118 19.52 8.65 -2.96
C SER A 118 20.55 8.81 -1.85
N ARG A 119 20.32 8.11 -0.74
CA ARG A 119 21.22 8.04 0.40
C ARG A 119 21.32 6.59 0.82
N THR A 120 22.44 5.93 0.52
CA THR A 120 22.65 4.50 0.84
C THR A 120 23.09 4.26 2.28
N ASP A 121 23.38 5.33 3.02
CA ASP A 121 23.91 5.34 4.39
C ASP A 121 22.83 5.48 5.47
N ILE A 122 21.55 5.67 5.10
CA ILE A 122 20.45 5.91 6.04
C ILE A 122 19.37 4.85 5.95
N GLY A 123 18.70 4.58 7.07
CA GLY A 123 17.44 3.83 7.14
C GLY A 123 16.29 4.74 7.59
N PHE A 124 15.13 4.60 6.97
CA PHE A 124 13.94 5.39 7.31
C PHE A 124 13.35 4.98 8.67
N ILE A 125 12.77 5.94 9.38
CA ILE A 125 12.01 5.72 10.62
C ILE A 125 10.60 6.28 10.53
N ALA A 126 10.47 7.55 10.13
CA ALA A 126 9.18 8.23 10.12
C ALA A 126 9.12 9.42 9.14
N ASN A 127 7.94 9.62 8.58
CA ASN A 127 7.58 10.80 7.79
C ASN A 127 6.96 11.86 8.71
N LEU A 128 7.64 12.99 8.89
CA LEU A 128 7.17 14.11 9.71
C LEU A 128 6.61 15.26 8.86
N GLY A 129 6.28 14.99 7.60
CA GLY A 129 5.85 15.98 6.62
C GLY A 129 7.04 16.69 5.98
N ASP A 130 7.50 17.78 6.59
CA ASP A 130 8.59 18.61 6.04
C ASP A 130 9.99 18.03 6.29
N GLU A 131 10.09 16.98 7.10
CA GLU A 131 11.33 16.29 7.40
C GLU A 131 11.10 14.79 7.59
N PHE A 132 12.14 14.01 7.34
CA PHE A 132 12.17 12.60 7.69
C PHE A 132 13.07 12.38 8.88
N LEU A 133 12.60 11.56 9.82
CA LEU A 133 13.44 10.97 10.83
C LEU A 133 14.06 9.71 10.24
N VAL A 134 15.39 9.62 10.28
CA VAL A 134 16.17 8.49 9.76
C VAL A 134 17.25 8.11 10.77
N TYR A 135 17.89 6.96 10.56
CA TYR A 135 19.10 6.58 11.29
C TYR A 135 20.25 6.25 10.35
N LYS A 136 21.47 6.44 10.84
CA LYS A 136 22.68 5.80 10.31
C LYS A 136 23.11 4.70 11.25
N THR A 137 23.49 3.56 10.69
CA THR A 137 24.13 2.50 11.46
C THR A 137 25.64 2.74 11.50
N SER A 138 26.24 2.67 12.68
CA SER A 138 27.68 2.64 12.89
C SER A 138 28.06 1.42 13.73
N LEU A 139 29.36 1.16 13.87
CA LEU A 139 29.86 0.10 14.74
C LEU A 139 30.74 0.71 15.82
N PHE A 140 30.41 0.46 17.08
CA PHE A 140 31.25 0.80 18.23
C PHE A 140 31.59 -0.49 19.00
N GLY A 141 32.87 -0.83 19.05
CA GLY A 141 33.33 -2.06 19.70
C GLY A 141 32.74 -3.36 19.11
N GLY A 142 32.29 -3.33 17.85
CA GLY A 142 31.64 -4.47 17.18
C GLY A 142 30.12 -4.55 17.41
N PHE A 143 29.54 -3.63 18.19
CA PHE A 143 28.09 -3.53 18.37
C PHE A 143 27.50 -2.49 17.41
N PRO A 144 26.34 -2.79 16.79
CA PRO A 144 25.66 -1.81 15.95
C PRO A 144 25.09 -0.69 16.81
N GLU A 145 25.42 0.55 16.46
CA GLU A 145 24.84 1.76 17.03
C GLU A 145 23.99 2.47 15.98
N ARG A 146 22.93 3.16 16.42
CA ARG A 146 22.07 3.96 15.55
C ARG A 146 22.20 5.42 15.92
N HIS A 147 22.57 6.23 14.95
CA HIS A 147 22.59 7.68 15.08
C HIS A 147 21.38 8.26 14.36
N PHE A 148 20.50 8.90 15.12
CA PHE A 148 19.27 9.48 14.60
C PHE A 148 19.51 10.90 14.10
N LEU A 149 18.97 11.20 12.92
CA LEU A 149 19.09 12.52 12.31
C LEU A 149 17.86 12.83 11.47
N PHE A 150 17.74 14.09 11.09
CA PHE A 150 16.65 14.60 10.26
C PHE A 150 17.15 14.86 8.85
N VAL A 151 16.34 14.51 7.85
CA VAL A 151 16.64 14.73 6.43
C VAL A 151 15.50 15.49 5.77
N ASP A 152 15.85 16.46 4.92
CA ASP A 152 14.89 17.11 4.03
C ASP A 152 14.42 16.11 2.94
N PRO A 153 13.12 15.80 2.85
CA PRO A 153 12.58 14.85 1.89
C PRO A 153 12.83 15.24 0.44
N LEU A 154 12.98 16.53 0.14
CA LEU A 154 13.12 17.01 -1.24
C LEU A 154 14.55 16.93 -1.75
N SER A 155 15.55 17.08 -0.89
CA SER A 155 16.96 17.13 -1.26
C SER A 155 17.81 15.97 -0.75
N GLY A 156 17.34 15.24 0.26
CA GLY A 156 18.15 14.21 0.93
C GLY A 156 19.25 14.76 1.83
N THR A 157 19.26 16.08 2.06
CA THR A 157 20.25 16.77 2.89
C THR A 157 19.90 16.68 4.37
N GLU A 158 20.92 16.61 5.21
CA GLU A 158 20.72 16.57 6.66
C GLU A 158 20.28 17.94 7.18
N ILE A 159 19.25 17.94 8.02
CA ILE A 159 18.75 19.12 8.72
C ILE A 159 19.45 19.17 10.08
N SER A 160 20.23 20.23 10.32
CA SER A 160 20.96 20.39 11.57
C SER A 160 19.99 20.59 12.74
N LYS A 161 19.92 19.59 13.62
CA LYS A 161 19.13 19.59 14.86
C LYS A 161 19.92 18.93 15.99
N ALA A 162 19.44 19.10 17.22
CA ALA A 162 20.01 18.40 18.37
C ALA A 162 19.89 16.88 18.18
N ALA A 163 20.94 16.15 18.60
CA ALA A 163 20.91 14.69 18.62
C ALA A 163 19.76 14.20 19.50
N LEU A 164 19.07 13.16 19.02
CA LEU A 164 17.98 12.52 19.76
C LEU A 164 18.50 11.28 20.48
N ASP A 165 18.00 11.05 21.69
CA ASP A 165 18.09 9.74 22.32
C ASP A 165 16.96 8.80 21.85
N SER A 166 17.06 7.53 22.24
CA SER A 166 16.08 6.50 21.86
C SER A 166 14.67 6.76 22.39
N ALA A 167 14.54 7.41 23.56
CA ALA A 167 13.23 7.70 24.15
C ALA A 167 12.51 8.82 23.37
N GLN A 168 13.25 9.85 22.96
CA GLN A 168 12.74 10.92 22.11
C GLN A 168 12.33 10.39 20.73
N VAL A 169 13.14 9.52 20.13
CA VAL A 169 12.78 8.87 18.85
C VAL A 169 11.50 8.05 18.98
N HIS A 170 11.36 7.29 20.06
CA HIS A 170 10.16 6.51 20.30
C HIS A 170 8.93 7.41 20.43
N ALA A 171 9.03 8.48 21.22
CA ALA A 171 7.94 9.46 21.38
C ALA A 171 7.55 10.13 20.05
N ILE A 172 8.54 10.47 19.21
CA ILE A 172 8.26 11.01 17.86
C ILE A 172 7.50 9.97 17.03
N ARG A 173 7.95 8.71 17.01
CA ARG A 173 7.30 7.63 16.24
C ARG A 173 5.85 7.41 16.66
N GLU A 174 5.55 7.49 17.95
CA GLU A 174 4.18 7.34 18.47
C GLU A 174 3.28 8.53 18.08
N ALA A 175 3.86 9.71 17.90
CA ALA A 175 3.12 10.93 17.53
C ALA A 175 2.96 11.12 16.01
N VAL A 176 3.60 10.28 15.19
CA VAL A 176 3.53 10.36 13.72
C VAL A 176 2.11 10.11 13.25
N VAL A 177 1.64 10.96 12.33
CA VAL A 177 0.36 10.77 11.67
C VAL A 177 0.43 9.48 10.84
N PRO A 178 -0.48 8.51 11.05
CA PRO A 178 -0.49 7.28 10.27
C PRO A 178 -0.59 7.55 8.77
N GLU A 179 0.03 6.68 7.97
CA GLU A 179 0.08 6.78 6.52
C GLU A 179 -1.32 6.77 5.90
N GLU A 180 -2.26 6.04 6.50
CA GLU A 180 -3.65 5.97 6.04
C GLU A 180 -4.32 7.35 6.11
N VAL A 181 -4.11 8.05 7.24
CA VAL A 181 -4.65 9.39 7.46
C VAL A 181 -3.98 10.40 6.54
N ARG A 182 -2.65 10.32 6.39
CA ARG A 182 -1.88 11.23 5.53
C ARG A 182 -2.30 11.11 4.06
N GLN A 183 -2.48 9.88 3.59
CA GLN A 183 -2.89 9.57 2.21
C GLN A 183 -4.40 9.70 1.99
N ARG A 184 -5.17 9.97 3.06
CA ARG A 184 -6.64 10.07 3.05
C ARG A 184 -7.30 8.81 2.48
N ILE A 185 -6.75 7.66 2.87
CA ILE A 185 -7.31 6.35 2.55
C ILE A 185 -8.07 5.82 3.75
N THR A 186 -9.11 5.04 3.47
CA THR A 186 -9.84 4.29 4.50
C THR A 186 -9.67 2.82 4.19
N LEU A 187 -9.06 2.10 5.15
CA LEU A 187 -8.88 0.65 5.09
C LEU A 187 -10.07 -0.04 5.74
N PRO A 188 -10.41 -1.27 5.31
CA PRO A 188 -11.49 -2.01 5.93
C PRO A 188 -11.11 -2.46 7.34
N GLY A 189 -12.14 -2.55 8.19
CA GLY A 189 -12.04 -3.18 9.50
C GLY A 189 -12.36 -4.67 9.41
N PHE A 190 -11.70 -5.47 10.25
CA PHE A 190 -12.16 -6.84 10.49
C PHE A 190 -13.45 -6.81 11.28
N VAL A 191 -14.46 -7.51 10.77
CA VAL A 191 -15.67 -7.74 11.57
C VAL A 191 -15.32 -8.82 12.59
N MET A 192 -14.96 -8.38 13.79
CA MET A 192 -14.66 -9.27 14.90
C MET A 192 -15.96 -9.72 15.56
N ASP A 193 -15.98 -10.98 16.01
CA ASP A 193 -17.08 -11.53 16.81
C ASP A 193 -17.32 -10.66 18.07
N GLY A 194 -18.41 -9.89 18.09
CA GLY A 194 -18.87 -9.18 19.28
C GLY A 194 -19.40 -7.76 19.08
N ILE A 195 -19.21 -7.12 17.92
CA ILE A 195 -19.80 -5.79 17.66
C ILE A 195 -21.20 -5.98 17.05
N ALA A 196 -22.23 -5.91 17.90
CA ALA A 196 -23.62 -6.23 17.53
C ALA A 196 -24.16 -5.42 16.33
N GLN A 197 -23.72 -4.17 16.16
CA GLN A 197 -24.22 -3.30 15.09
C GLN A 197 -23.67 -3.69 13.70
N GLU A 198 -22.35 -3.93 13.59
CA GLU A 198 -21.73 -4.39 12.34
C GLU A 198 -22.31 -5.74 11.91
N ARG A 199 -22.63 -6.62 12.87
CA ARG A 199 -23.26 -7.91 12.60
C ARG A 199 -24.67 -7.77 12.03
N LEU A 200 -25.48 -6.86 12.57
CA LEU A 200 -26.83 -6.58 12.05
C LEU A 200 -26.79 -5.99 10.63
N ASP A 201 -25.80 -5.15 10.33
CA ASP A 201 -25.64 -4.55 9.00
C ASP A 201 -25.13 -5.60 7.98
N LEU A 202 -24.29 -6.56 8.40
CA LEU A 202 -23.89 -7.70 7.58
C LEU A 202 -25.03 -8.69 7.28
N GLU A 203 -25.93 -8.93 8.24
CA GLU A 203 -27.10 -9.78 8.03
C GLU A 203 -27.99 -9.24 6.89
N ARG A 204 -28.11 -7.91 6.79
CA ARG A 204 -28.80 -7.25 5.67
C ARG A 204 -28.08 -7.40 4.33
N CYS A 205 -26.77 -7.60 4.36
CA CYS A 205 -25.96 -7.84 3.17
C CYS A 205 -25.92 -9.32 2.75
N GLU A 206 -26.74 -10.18 3.36
CA GLU A 206 -26.78 -11.63 3.10
C GLU A 206 -25.42 -12.34 3.33
N VAL A 207 -24.55 -11.76 4.15
CA VAL A 207 -23.24 -12.35 4.45
C VAL A 207 -23.43 -13.48 5.47
N PRO A 208 -22.98 -14.72 5.20
CA PRO A 208 -23.18 -15.84 6.12
C PRO A 208 -22.48 -15.58 7.46
N GLU A 209 -23.15 -15.93 8.56
CA GLU A 209 -22.71 -15.67 9.95
C GLU A 209 -21.32 -16.28 10.28
N ARG A 210 -20.89 -17.31 9.55
CA ARG A 210 -19.60 -18.00 9.76
C ARG A 210 -18.49 -17.54 8.82
N SER A 211 -18.78 -16.64 7.89
CA SER A 211 -17.80 -16.18 6.92
C SER A 211 -16.87 -15.16 7.55
N ARG A 212 -15.57 -15.29 7.25
CA ARG A 212 -14.61 -14.25 7.62
C ARG A 212 -14.82 -13.07 6.69
N SER A 213 -14.96 -11.86 7.23
CA SER A 213 -15.21 -10.68 6.42
C SER A 213 -14.45 -9.46 6.89
N GLU A 214 -14.16 -8.60 5.93
CA GLU A 214 -13.63 -7.26 6.11
C GLU A 214 -14.68 -6.29 5.58
N SER A 215 -14.96 -5.21 6.32
CA SER A 215 -15.99 -4.27 5.91
C SER A 215 -15.56 -2.82 6.08
N LEU A 216 -16.19 -1.96 5.28
CA LEU A 216 -15.96 -0.53 5.31
C LEU A 216 -17.27 0.21 4.97
N VAL A 217 -17.60 1.23 5.76
CA VAL A 217 -18.73 2.12 5.50
C VAL A 217 -18.23 3.41 4.85
N TYR A 218 -18.86 3.82 3.75
CA TYR A 218 -18.55 5.06 3.04
C TYR A 218 -19.84 5.74 2.57
N GLY A 219 -20.23 6.82 3.27
CA GLY A 219 -21.51 7.48 3.00
C GLY A 219 -22.69 6.55 3.26
N ASP A 220 -23.50 6.31 2.23
CA ASP A 220 -24.63 5.36 2.24
C ASP A 220 -24.25 3.95 1.73
N LEU A 221 -22.96 3.74 1.43
CA LEU A 221 -22.43 2.48 0.92
C LEU A 221 -21.77 1.66 2.03
N MET A 222 -21.98 0.35 1.97
CA MET A 222 -21.22 -0.65 2.73
C MET A 222 -20.45 -1.51 1.74
N VAL A 223 -19.13 -1.56 1.88
CA VAL A 223 -18.25 -2.43 1.10
C VAL A 223 -17.85 -3.61 1.97
N VAL A 224 -18.02 -4.83 1.48
CA VAL A 224 -17.69 -6.04 2.23
C VAL A 224 -16.87 -6.99 1.36
N ALA A 225 -15.72 -7.42 1.86
CA ALA A 225 -15.03 -8.60 1.35
C ALA A 225 -15.42 -9.81 2.21
N VAL A 226 -15.87 -10.87 1.56
CA VAL A 226 -16.23 -12.14 2.19
C VAL A 226 -15.20 -13.19 1.79
N HIS A 227 -14.66 -13.90 2.78
CA HIS A 227 -13.67 -14.95 2.60
C HIS A 227 -14.24 -16.30 3.06
N GLU A 228 -14.32 -17.23 2.12
CA GLU A 228 -14.94 -18.53 2.32
C GLU A 228 -13.93 -19.65 2.03
N GLN A 229 -13.87 -20.64 2.90
CA GLN A 229 -13.07 -21.84 2.68
C GLN A 229 -13.96 -22.96 2.13
N SER A 230 -13.59 -23.50 0.98
CA SER A 230 -14.24 -24.66 0.40
C SER A 230 -14.05 -25.89 1.30
N VAL A 231 -15.16 -26.54 1.66
CA VAL A 231 -15.14 -27.77 2.48
C VAL A 231 -14.47 -28.94 1.72
N SER A 232 -14.59 -28.98 0.39
CA SER A 232 -14.11 -30.11 -0.41
C SER A 232 -12.61 -30.00 -0.74
N THR A 233 -12.10 -28.80 -0.98
CA THR A 233 -10.71 -28.57 -1.39
C THR A 233 -9.83 -27.98 -0.29
N GLY A 234 -10.43 -27.39 0.75
CA GLY A 234 -9.71 -26.61 1.77
C GLY A 234 -9.16 -25.27 1.26
N LEU A 235 -9.39 -24.94 -0.02
CA LEU A 235 -8.94 -23.69 -0.64
C LEU A 235 -9.92 -22.55 -0.36
N TRP A 236 -9.40 -21.33 -0.36
CA TRP A 236 -10.17 -20.12 -0.11
C TRP A 236 -10.64 -19.46 -1.40
N ARG A 237 -11.78 -18.77 -1.29
CA ARG A 237 -12.31 -17.82 -2.25
C ARG A 237 -12.62 -16.52 -1.51
N SER A 238 -12.31 -15.39 -2.14
CA SER A 238 -12.69 -14.07 -1.65
C SER A 238 -13.56 -13.36 -2.69
N SER A 239 -14.64 -12.72 -2.25
CA SER A 239 -15.54 -11.93 -3.09
C SER A 239 -15.79 -10.56 -2.46
N LEU A 240 -15.91 -9.55 -3.31
CA LEU A 240 -16.24 -8.19 -2.92
C LEU A 240 -17.70 -7.92 -3.27
N GLY A 241 -18.43 -7.28 -2.37
CA GLY A 241 -19.71 -6.65 -2.68
C GLY A 241 -19.78 -5.22 -2.18
N VAL A 242 -20.62 -4.41 -2.82
CA VAL A 242 -20.96 -3.07 -2.38
C VAL A 242 -22.47 -2.95 -2.33
N TRP A 243 -22.98 -2.59 -1.17
CA TRP A 243 -24.39 -2.41 -0.91
C TRP A 243 -24.69 -0.93 -0.69
N ARG A 244 -25.83 -0.49 -1.21
CA ARG A 244 -26.49 0.76 -0.82
C ARG A 244 -27.74 0.39 -0.05
N MET A 245 -27.76 0.62 1.26
CA MET A 245 -28.77 0.05 2.15
C MET A 245 -28.83 -1.49 1.97
N ASP A 246 -29.99 -2.05 1.62
CA ASP A 246 -30.17 -3.51 1.47
C ASP A 246 -29.99 -3.99 0.01
N ARG A 247 -29.46 -3.13 -0.87
CA ARG A 247 -29.33 -3.43 -2.30
C ARG A 247 -27.88 -3.56 -2.72
N LEU A 248 -27.53 -4.72 -3.28
CA LEU A 248 -26.26 -4.93 -3.96
C LEU A 248 -26.19 -4.07 -5.24
N VAL A 249 -25.23 -3.13 -5.27
CA VAL A 249 -24.99 -2.19 -6.37
C VAL A 249 -23.68 -2.46 -7.12
N TYR A 250 -22.87 -3.40 -6.62
CA TYR A 250 -21.66 -3.91 -7.27
C TYR A 250 -21.22 -5.21 -6.59
N ASP A 251 -20.70 -6.16 -7.36
CA ASP A 251 -19.96 -7.31 -6.86
C ASP A 251 -18.84 -7.70 -7.82
N ASP A 252 -17.78 -8.29 -7.29
CA ASP A 252 -16.75 -8.96 -8.09
C ASP A 252 -16.09 -10.10 -7.31
N ARG A 253 -15.46 -11.01 -8.02
CA ARG A 253 -14.57 -12.01 -7.43
C ARG A 253 -13.20 -11.38 -7.20
N MET A 254 -12.67 -11.49 -5.98
CA MET A 254 -11.34 -10.99 -5.66
C MET A 254 -10.27 -12.06 -5.87
N GLU A 255 -10.49 -13.29 -5.41
CA GLU A 255 -9.55 -14.41 -5.65
C GLU A 255 -10.28 -15.75 -5.49
N GLU A 256 -9.77 -16.80 -6.11
CA GLU A 256 -10.31 -18.15 -5.96
C GLU A 256 -9.22 -19.23 -6.00
N GLY A 257 -9.37 -20.26 -5.17
CA GLY A 257 -8.47 -21.41 -5.17
C GLY A 257 -7.12 -21.15 -4.50
N VAL A 258 -7.07 -20.22 -3.54
CA VAL A 258 -5.82 -19.85 -2.84
C VAL A 258 -5.70 -20.55 -1.49
N ASP A 259 -4.48 -20.79 -1.01
CA ASP A 259 -4.25 -21.47 0.28
C ASP A 259 -4.73 -20.63 1.49
N LYS A 260 -4.70 -19.30 1.35
CA LYS A 260 -5.09 -18.33 2.37
C LYS A 260 -5.66 -17.08 1.69
N PRO A 261 -6.70 -16.45 2.27
CA PRO A 261 -7.22 -15.20 1.74
C PRO A 261 -6.20 -14.09 2.00
N CYS A 262 -6.11 -13.16 1.06
CA CYS A 262 -5.38 -11.92 1.26
C CYS A 262 -6.30 -10.90 1.92
N LEU A 263 -5.84 -10.34 3.03
CA LEU A 263 -6.55 -9.37 3.86
C LEU A 263 -6.08 -7.96 3.52
N ASN A 264 -6.87 -6.94 3.83
CA ASN A 264 -6.64 -5.54 3.43
C ASN A 264 -6.48 -5.37 1.91
N ASN A 265 -7.24 -6.17 1.15
CA ASN A 265 -7.15 -6.21 -0.31
C ASN A 265 -8.01 -5.16 -1.03
N PHE A 266 -8.67 -4.30 -0.28
CA PHE A 266 -9.38 -3.14 -0.83
C PHE A 266 -9.21 -1.93 0.08
N LEU A 267 -9.41 -0.74 -0.49
CA LEU A 267 -9.44 0.52 0.24
C LEU A 267 -10.31 1.53 -0.50
N ILE A 268 -10.71 2.59 0.20
CA ILE A 268 -11.32 3.75 -0.42
C ILE A 268 -10.38 4.93 -0.33
N GLN A 269 -10.19 5.62 -1.45
CA GLN A 269 -9.52 6.92 -1.50
C GLN A 269 -10.41 7.90 -2.25
N SER A 270 -10.68 9.05 -1.63
CA SER A 270 -11.67 10.00 -2.12
C SER A 270 -13.00 9.28 -2.38
N ASN A 271 -13.44 9.17 -3.64
CA ASN A 271 -14.70 8.56 -4.05
C ASN A 271 -14.50 7.34 -4.97
N HIS A 272 -13.38 6.64 -4.79
CA HIS A 272 -13.02 5.46 -5.56
C HIS A 272 -12.70 4.31 -4.63
N LEU A 273 -13.26 3.15 -4.95
CA LEU A 273 -12.91 1.87 -4.34
C LEU A 273 -11.81 1.24 -5.19
N TYR A 274 -10.69 0.92 -4.54
CA TYR A 274 -9.56 0.21 -5.12
C TYR A 274 -9.54 -1.19 -4.52
N TYR A 275 -9.40 -2.22 -5.34
CA TYR A 275 -9.18 -3.58 -4.84
C TYR A 275 -8.29 -4.38 -5.76
N VAL A 276 -7.65 -5.41 -5.19
CA VAL A 276 -6.78 -6.32 -5.94
C VAL A 276 -7.56 -7.58 -6.31
N ARG A 277 -7.56 -7.90 -7.61
CA ARG A 277 -8.17 -9.09 -8.19
C ARG A 277 -7.12 -10.09 -8.66
N GLU A 278 -7.29 -11.34 -8.27
CA GLU A 278 -6.40 -12.48 -8.47
C GLU A 278 -4.94 -12.19 -8.10
N ARG A 279 -4.71 -11.23 -7.19
CA ARG A 279 -3.39 -10.69 -6.80
C ARG A 279 -2.60 -10.01 -7.91
N GLU A 280 -3.07 -10.03 -9.16
CA GLU A 280 -2.34 -9.57 -10.34
C GLU A 280 -2.97 -8.32 -10.98
N GLU A 281 -4.20 -7.96 -10.62
CA GLU A 281 -4.89 -6.82 -11.22
C GLU A 281 -5.37 -5.84 -10.16
N LEU A 282 -5.11 -4.56 -10.35
CA LEU A 282 -5.71 -3.48 -9.55
C LEU A 282 -6.95 -2.96 -10.28
N VAL A 283 -8.08 -2.95 -9.58
CA VAL A 283 -9.35 -2.48 -10.12
C VAL A 283 -9.81 -1.23 -9.38
N CYS A 284 -10.34 -0.25 -10.12
CA CYS A 284 -10.92 0.98 -9.58
C CYS A 284 -12.40 1.07 -9.96
N VAL A 285 -13.25 1.27 -8.96
CA VAL A 285 -14.70 1.46 -9.10
C VAL A 285 -15.06 2.84 -8.57
N ALA A 286 -15.84 3.61 -9.32
CA ALA A 286 -16.34 4.88 -8.81
C ALA A 286 -17.55 4.66 -7.92
N LEU A 287 -17.56 5.34 -6.78
CA LEU A 287 -18.62 5.26 -5.77
C LEU A 287 -19.71 6.33 -5.99
N SER A 288 -19.50 7.26 -6.94
CA SER A 288 -20.48 8.22 -7.45
C SER A 288 -20.23 8.61 -8.92
#